data_AF-B3VNS5-F1
#
_entry.id   AF-B3VNS5-F1
#
_cell.length_a   1.000
_cell.length_b   1.000
_cell.length_c   1.000
_cell.angle_alpha   90.00
_cell.angle_beta   90.00
_cell.angle_gamma   90.00
#
_symmetry.space_group_name_H-M   'P 1'
#
loop_
_entity.id
_entity.type
_entity.pdbx_description
1 polymer ?
#
loop_
_entity_poly.entity_id
_entity_poly.type
_entity_poly.pdbx_seq_one_letter_code
_entity_poly.pdbx_strand_id
1 'polypeptide(L)'
;LNDHLDSGKQETRRLSTSVVDESDIFGRQNEINILVDRLLSDDAKEKKLTVIPIIGMAGVGKTTLAKVVYNDEKVKQHFKLKSWICVSEPYDVFRITKGLLQEIGSSDLMVDNNLNQLQIKLMESLKGKKFLIVLDDVWNDNYNDWYDLRNPFAQGENGSMIIVTTRKESVALMMGSGLINVGTLSTEVSWPLFKRHAFENRDPKENPELEEIGKQIAIKCKGLPLALKTLAGLLRSKSEVEEWRRVLRSEIWELPDNSILPALML
;
A
#
# COMPACT_ATOMS: atom_id res chain seq x y z
N LEU A 1 32.82 -29.55 8.16
CA LEU A 1 32.65 -29.07 6.78
C LEU A 1 31.26 -29.50 6.34
N ASN A 2 30.39 -28.50 6.15
CA ASN A 2 29.13 -28.52 5.40
C ASN A 2 27.97 -29.30 6.06
N ASP A 3 26.78 -28.74 6.31
CA ASP A 3 26.15 -27.51 5.81
C ASP A 3 25.19 -26.95 6.86
N HIS A 4 25.34 -25.66 7.16
CA HIS A 4 24.27 -24.87 7.75
C HIS A 4 23.25 -24.59 6.64
N LEU A 5 22.11 -25.28 6.70
CA LEU A 5 20.90 -24.87 5.99
C LEU A 5 20.46 -23.53 6.58
N ASP A 6 20.99 -22.46 6.01
CA ASP A 6 20.42 -21.12 6.10
C ASP A 6 19.03 -21.22 5.47
N SER A 7 17.99 -21.36 6.31
CA SER A 7 16.61 -21.21 5.88
C SER A 7 16.38 -19.73 5.61
N GLY A 8 16.95 -19.24 4.51
CA GLY A 8 16.65 -17.92 3.99
C GLY A 8 15.15 -17.82 3.84
N LYS A 9 14.51 -17.02 4.68
CA LYS A 9 13.11 -16.63 4.51
C LYS A 9 13.02 -15.97 3.14
N GLN A 10 12.63 -16.74 2.12
CA GLN A 10 12.37 -16.19 0.79
C GLN A 10 11.36 -15.05 0.94
N GLU A 11 11.70 -13.92 0.33
CA GLU A 11 10.89 -12.73 0.24
C GLU A 11 9.64 -13.07 -0.59
N THR A 12 8.61 -13.62 0.07
CA THR A 12 7.35 -14.07 -0.55
C THR A 12 6.36 -12.93 -0.77
N ARG A 13 6.74 -11.70 -0.41
CA ARG A 13 5.89 -10.51 -0.55
C ARG A 13 6.05 -9.90 -1.93
N ARG A 14 4.92 -9.62 -2.57
CA ARG A 14 4.89 -8.90 -3.85
C ARG A 14 5.40 -7.48 -3.62
N LEU A 15 6.42 -7.10 -4.38
CA LEU A 15 6.85 -5.70 -4.49
C LEU A 15 5.67 -4.83 -4.92
N SER A 16 5.55 -3.65 -4.31
CA SER A 16 4.60 -2.62 -4.73
C SER A 16 5.29 -1.58 -5.60
N THR A 17 4.51 -0.96 -6.49
CA THR A 17 4.96 0.14 -7.35
C THR A 17 4.09 1.37 -7.10
N SER A 18 4.54 2.56 -7.45
CA SER A 18 3.72 3.77 -7.35
C SER A 18 2.58 3.84 -8.40
N VAL A 19 2.57 2.97 -9.41
CA VAL A 19 1.59 3.00 -10.51
C VAL A 19 0.21 2.53 -10.05
N VAL A 20 -0.82 3.27 -10.44
CA VAL A 20 -2.23 3.01 -10.11
C VAL A 20 -3.13 3.36 -11.29
N ASP A 21 -4.14 2.53 -11.54
CA ASP A 21 -5.30 2.90 -12.35
C ASP A 21 -6.32 3.58 -11.43
N GLU A 22 -6.52 4.89 -11.61
CA GLU A 22 -7.42 5.68 -10.77
C GLU A 22 -8.89 5.30 -10.97
N SER A 23 -9.25 4.75 -12.13
CA SER A 23 -10.63 4.31 -12.39
C SER A 23 -11.00 3.06 -11.57
N ASP A 24 -10.02 2.41 -10.98
CA ASP A 24 -10.10 1.21 -10.16
C ASP A 24 -10.28 1.52 -8.64
N ILE A 25 -10.51 2.79 -8.30
CA ILE A 25 -10.60 3.32 -6.93
C ILE A 25 -12.05 3.60 -6.55
N PHE A 26 -12.53 2.92 -5.51
CA PHE A 26 -13.93 2.96 -5.10
C PHE A 26 -14.07 3.32 -3.62
N GLY A 27 -14.92 4.31 -3.33
CA GLY A 27 -15.33 4.67 -1.97
C GLY A 27 -14.22 5.13 -1.02
N ARG A 28 -13.12 5.67 -1.57
CA ARG A 28 -11.98 6.19 -0.78
C ARG A 28 -11.83 7.70 -0.81
N GLN A 29 -12.82 8.42 -1.35
CA GLN A 29 -12.69 9.85 -1.61
C GLN A 29 -12.46 10.66 -0.33
N ASN A 30 -13.07 10.25 0.78
CA ASN A 30 -12.90 10.92 2.07
C ASN A 30 -11.46 10.78 2.56
N GLU A 31 -10.90 9.57 2.59
CA GLU A 31 -9.52 9.34 3.01
C GLU A 31 -8.53 10.02 2.07
N ILE A 32 -8.77 10.00 0.76
CA ILE A 32 -7.97 10.71 -0.25
C ILE A 32 -7.94 12.20 0.04
N ASN A 33 -9.11 12.83 0.22
CA ASN A 33 -9.21 14.27 0.49
C ASN A 33 -8.46 14.64 1.79
N ILE A 34 -8.69 13.88 2.86
CA ILE A 34 -8.00 14.09 4.15
C ILE A 34 -6.47 14.00 4.00
N LEU A 35 -5.98 13.01 3.25
CA LEU A 35 -4.55 12.84 2.98
C LEU A 35 -3.99 14.01 2.17
N VAL A 36 -4.65 14.37 1.07
CA VAL A 36 -4.22 15.48 0.21
C VAL A 36 -4.22 16.79 1.00
N ASP A 37 -5.27 17.09 1.77
CA ASP A 37 -5.35 18.30 2.58
C ASP A 37 -4.23 18.36 3.62
N ARG A 38 -3.93 17.24 4.29
CA ARG A 38 -2.81 17.18 5.25
C ARG A 38 -1.46 17.38 4.58
N LEU A 39 -1.24 16.78 3.41
CA LEU A 39 -0.01 16.94 2.65
C LEU A 39 0.23 18.38 2.19
N LEU A 40 -0.84 19.13 1.95
CA LEU A 40 -0.77 20.49 1.41
C LEU A 40 -0.99 21.60 2.46
N SER A 41 -1.30 21.22 3.71
CA SER A 41 -1.64 22.15 4.81
C SER A 41 -0.52 23.13 5.17
N ASP A 42 -0.91 24.29 5.72
CA ASP A 42 0.05 25.29 6.20
C ASP A 42 0.79 24.83 7.47
N ASP A 43 0.15 24.06 8.35
CA ASP A 43 0.79 23.43 9.52
C ASP A 43 1.97 22.53 9.12
N ALA A 44 1.86 21.86 7.96
CA ALA A 44 2.97 21.09 7.41
C ALA A 44 4.16 21.99 7.07
N LYS A 45 3.94 23.23 6.62
CA LYS A 45 4.99 24.19 6.24
C LYS A 45 5.76 24.74 7.43
N GLU A 46 5.24 24.63 8.65
CA GLU A 46 5.95 25.06 9.87
C GLU A 46 6.90 23.97 10.40
N LYS A 47 6.60 22.69 10.11
CA LYS A 47 7.42 21.56 10.54
C LYS A 47 8.44 21.18 9.48
N LYS A 48 9.64 20.80 9.91
CA LYS A 48 10.70 20.34 8.98
C LYS A 48 10.35 19.03 8.29
N LEU A 49 9.83 18.07 9.06
CA LEU A 49 9.46 16.74 8.57
C LEU A 49 8.22 16.24 9.31
N THR A 50 7.19 15.85 8.57
CA THR A 50 5.99 15.19 9.13
C THR A 50 5.83 13.79 8.55
N VAL A 51 5.43 12.85 9.41
CA VAL A 51 5.19 11.45 9.04
C VAL A 51 3.72 11.12 9.28
N ILE A 52 3.03 10.65 8.24
CA ILE A 52 1.62 10.31 8.26
C ILE A 52 1.49 8.78 8.09
N PRO A 53 1.19 8.04 9.16
CA PRO A 53 0.96 6.60 9.06
C PRO A 53 -0.46 6.31 8.56
N ILE A 54 -0.55 5.38 7.60
CA ILE A 54 -1.77 4.76 7.10
C ILE A 54 -1.81 3.32 7.63
N ILE A 55 -2.80 3.02 8.46
CA ILE A 55 -2.98 1.72 9.09
C ILE A 55 -4.26 1.03 8.63
N GLY A 56 -4.33 -0.27 8.82
CA GLY A 56 -5.47 -1.09 8.50
C GLY A 56 -5.04 -2.53 8.24
N MET A 57 -6.01 -3.44 8.20
CA MET A 57 -5.75 -4.87 8.01
C MET A 57 -5.16 -5.20 6.64
N ALA A 58 -4.73 -6.46 6.46
CA ALA A 58 -4.24 -6.95 5.18
C ALA A 58 -5.32 -6.81 4.09
N GLY A 59 -4.92 -6.45 2.86
CA GLY A 59 -5.85 -6.39 1.72
C GLY A 59 -6.87 -5.26 1.72
N VAL A 60 -6.87 -4.39 2.74
CA VAL A 60 -7.86 -3.30 2.90
C VAL A 60 -7.66 -2.12 1.93
N GLY A 61 -6.48 -2.01 1.30
CA GLY A 61 -6.17 -0.99 0.30
C GLY A 61 -5.30 0.18 0.76
N LYS A 62 -4.52 0.04 1.84
CA LYS A 62 -3.57 1.09 2.31
C LYS A 62 -2.59 1.54 1.23
N THR A 63 -1.89 0.59 0.63
CA THR A 63 -0.95 0.83 -0.48
C THR A 63 -1.66 1.52 -1.64
N THR A 64 -2.86 1.05 -2.01
CA THR A 64 -3.68 1.68 -3.05
C THR A 64 -4.01 3.14 -2.73
N LEU A 65 -4.43 3.44 -1.50
CA LEU A 65 -4.70 4.80 -1.04
C LEU A 65 -3.45 5.69 -1.14
N ALA A 66 -2.30 5.19 -0.67
CA ALA A 66 -1.04 5.91 -0.79
C ALA A 66 -0.63 6.16 -2.25
N LYS A 67 -0.84 5.19 -3.16
CA LYS A 67 -0.55 5.38 -4.59
C LYS A 67 -1.41 6.48 -5.22
N VAL A 68 -2.71 6.50 -4.91
CA VAL A 68 -3.63 7.53 -5.45
C VAL A 68 -3.18 8.91 -5.01
N VAL A 69 -2.95 9.10 -3.71
CA VAL A 69 -2.50 10.39 -3.17
C VAL A 69 -1.13 10.78 -3.69
N TYR A 70 -0.19 9.83 -3.77
CA TYR A 70 1.14 10.08 -4.32
C TYR A 70 1.05 10.58 -5.77
N ASN A 71 0.08 10.10 -6.55
CA ASN A 71 -0.11 10.50 -7.94
C ASN A 71 -1.12 11.63 -8.17
N ASP A 72 -1.75 12.16 -7.12
CA ASP A 72 -2.64 13.31 -7.22
C ASP A 72 -1.90 14.51 -7.83
N GLU A 73 -2.56 15.21 -8.75
CA GLU A 73 -1.93 16.31 -9.51
C GLU A 73 -1.51 17.48 -8.60
N LYS A 74 -2.28 17.79 -7.56
CA LYS A 74 -1.91 18.85 -6.61
C LYS A 74 -0.69 18.43 -5.80
N VAL A 75 -0.64 17.16 -5.39
CA VAL A 75 0.52 16.57 -4.68
C VAL A 75 1.76 16.57 -5.56
N LYS A 76 1.66 16.13 -6.83
CA LYS A 76 2.77 16.18 -7.80
C LYS A 76 3.30 17.60 -8.01
N GLN A 77 2.42 18.59 -8.11
CA GLN A 77 2.82 19.99 -8.28
C GLN A 77 3.48 20.56 -7.01
N HIS A 78 3.06 20.11 -5.82
CA HIS A 78 3.60 20.58 -4.56
C HIS A 78 4.99 20.00 -4.23
N PHE A 79 5.20 18.71 -4.53
CA PHE A 79 6.43 17.99 -4.19
C PHE A 79 7.25 17.69 -5.45
N LYS A 80 8.29 18.49 -5.68
CA LYS A 80 9.20 18.31 -6.83
C LYS A 80 10.06 17.05 -6.71
N LEU A 81 10.43 16.66 -5.48
CA LEU A 81 11.16 15.44 -5.21
C LEU A 81 10.21 14.43 -4.57
N LYS A 82 10.12 13.25 -5.19
CA LYS A 82 9.29 12.16 -4.69
C LYS A 82 10.05 10.84 -4.78
N SER A 83 9.79 9.94 -3.85
CA SER A 83 10.36 8.59 -3.87
C SER A 83 9.39 7.60 -3.23
N TRP A 84 9.35 6.38 -3.75
CA TRP A 84 8.49 5.32 -3.25
C TRP A 84 9.32 4.06 -3.04
N ILE A 85 9.23 3.45 -1.85
CA ILE A 85 9.86 2.17 -1.60
C ILE A 85 8.96 1.25 -0.80
N CYS A 86 8.87 0.00 -1.24
CA CYS A 86 8.33 -1.09 -0.44
C CYS A 86 9.42 -1.55 0.54
N VAL A 87 9.13 -1.50 1.83
CA VAL A 87 10.09 -1.91 2.87
C VAL A 87 10.08 -3.43 2.97
N SER A 88 11.22 -4.05 2.64
CA SER A 88 11.41 -5.49 2.71
C SER A 88 11.30 -6.02 4.14
N GLU A 89 10.99 -7.31 4.26
CA GLU A 89 11.20 -8.07 5.50
C GLU A 89 12.18 -9.22 5.19
N PRO A 90 13.36 -9.29 5.85
CA PRO A 90 13.77 -8.50 7.01
C PRO A 90 14.04 -7.02 6.69
N TYR A 91 13.90 -6.19 7.73
CA TYR A 91 14.21 -4.77 7.66
C TYR A 91 15.70 -4.58 7.38
N ASP A 92 16.01 -3.78 6.37
CA ASP A 92 17.37 -3.52 5.93
C ASP A 92 17.52 -2.06 5.52
N VAL A 93 18.07 -1.24 6.42
CA VAL A 93 18.29 0.20 6.20
C VAL A 93 19.20 0.47 4.99
N PHE A 94 20.13 -0.44 4.66
CA PHE A 94 21.00 -0.31 3.50
C PHE A 94 20.19 -0.46 2.22
N ARG A 95 19.37 -1.52 2.10
CA ARG A 95 18.49 -1.73 0.92
C ARG A 95 17.47 -0.61 0.76
N ILE A 96 16.88 -0.14 1.87
CA ILE A 96 15.92 0.97 1.86
C ILE A 96 16.60 2.25 1.35
N THR A 97 17.73 2.63 1.94
CA THR A 97 18.46 3.86 1.56
C THR A 97 18.88 3.80 0.09
N LYS A 98 19.39 2.66 -0.37
CA LYS A 98 19.80 2.44 -1.75
C LYS A 98 18.62 2.58 -2.73
N GLY A 99 17.49 1.96 -2.43
CA GLY A 99 16.31 2.04 -3.30
C GLY A 99 15.71 3.45 -3.37
N LEU A 100 15.70 4.20 -2.25
CA LEU A 100 15.27 5.60 -2.24
C LEU A 100 16.16 6.47 -3.16
N LEU A 101 17.48 6.28 -3.12
CA LEU A 101 18.43 6.98 -3.98
C LEU A 101 18.23 6.66 -5.47
N GLN A 102 17.92 5.39 -5.80
CA GLN A 102 17.61 4.98 -7.17
C GLN A 102 16.39 5.72 -7.72
N GLU A 103 15.31 5.79 -6.94
CA GLU A 103 14.08 6.49 -7.31
C GLU A 103 14.28 8.00 -7.49
N ILE A 104 15.19 8.61 -6.72
CA ILE A 104 15.52 10.05 -6.82
C ILE A 104 16.43 10.34 -8.02
N GLY A 105 16.89 9.31 -8.74
CA GLY A 105 17.71 9.44 -9.94
C GLY A 105 19.21 9.59 -9.64
N SER A 106 19.69 9.12 -8.50
CA SER A 106 21.12 9.10 -8.18
C SER A 106 21.84 8.04 -9.03
N SER A 107 22.68 8.48 -9.98
CA SER A 107 23.37 7.61 -10.94
C SER A 107 24.55 6.82 -10.38
N ASP A 108 25.15 7.26 -9.27
CA ASP A 108 26.46 6.77 -8.80
C ASP A 108 26.35 5.77 -7.62
N LEU A 109 25.48 4.76 -7.74
CA LEU A 109 25.24 3.77 -6.66
C LEU A 109 26.05 2.48 -6.80
N MET A 110 26.86 2.37 -7.86
CA MET A 110 27.69 1.20 -8.16
C MET A 110 29.00 1.16 -7.34
N VAL A 111 29.39 2.28 -6.73
CA VAL A 111 30.65 2.42 -5.96
C VAL A 111 30.39 2.47 -4.45
N ASP A 112 29.14 2.71 -4.02
CA ASP A 112 28.80 2.84 -2.60
C ASP A 112 28.51 1.48 -1.98
N ASN A 113 29.51 0.95 -1.26
CA ASN A 113 29.44 -0.38 -0.65
C ASN A 113 29.16 -0.36 0.85
N ASN A 114 28.89 0.80 1.45
CA ASN A 114 28.54 0.89 2.87
C ASN A 114 27.39 1.87 3.15
N LEU A 115 26.71 1.64 4.27
CA LEU A 115 25.53 2.40 4.69
C LEU A 115 25.83 3.90 4.89
N ASN A 116 26.98 4.23 5.47
CA ASN A 116 27.35 5.61 5.75
C ASN A 116 27.40 6.46 4.47
N GLN A 117 28.03 5.95 3.41
CA GLN A 117 28.09 6.64 2.12
C GLN A 117 26.68 6.86 1.53
N LEU A 118 25.83 5.82 1.58
CA LEU A 118 24.45 5.93 1.09
C LEU A 118 23.64 6.96 1.90
N GLN A 119 23.76 6.97 3.24
CA GLN A 119 23.03 7.93 4.06
C GLN A 119 23.50 9.37 3.86
N ILE A 120 24.82 9.60 3.68
CA ILE A 120 25.36 10.92 3.32
C ILE A 120 24.80 11.37 1.97
N LYS A 121 24.82 10.51 0.95
CA LYS A 121 24.27 10.84 -0.37
C LYS A 121 22.77 11.10 -0.33
N LEU A 122 22.00 10.32 0.44
CA LEU A 122 20.57 10.55 0.61
C LEU A 122 20.32 11.90 1.28
N MET A 123 21.07 12.19 2.35
CA MET A 123 21.02 13.47 3.04
C MET A 123 21.30 14.64 2.09
N GLU A 124 22.37 14.57 1.29
CA GLU A 124 22.72 15.60 0.30
C GLU A 124 21.66 15.73 -0.81
N SER A 125 21.10 14.61 -1.27
CA SER A 125 20.06 14.58 -2.30
C SER A 125 18.77 15.27 -1.87
N LEU A 126 18.47 15.25 -0.57
CA LEU A 126 17.28 15.85 0.03
C LEU A 126 17.50 17.26 0.57
N LYS A 127 18.76 17.66 0.77
CA LYS A 127 19.13 18.92 1.42
C LYS A 127 18.49 20.11 0.73
N GLY A 128 17.71 20.88 1.48
CA GLY A 128 17.05 22.11 1.00
C GLY A 128 15.96 21.86 -0.05
N LYS A 129 15.48 20.64 -0.20
CA LYS A 129 14.37 20.30 -1.09
C LYS A 129 13.16 19.88 -0.27
N LYS A 130 11.98 20.36 -0.66
CA LYS A 130 10.72 19.80 -0.20
C LYS A 130 10.42 18.50 -0.92
N PHE A 131 10.20 17.43 -0.16
CA PHE A 131 9.99 16.09 -0.71
C PHE A 131 8.76 15.36 -0.14
N LEU A 132 8.30 14.37 -0.89
CA LEU A 132 7.36 13.36 -0.41
C LEU A 132 7.95 11.95 -0.62
N ILE A 133 8.16 11.22 0.48
CA ILE A 133 8.63 9.84 0.45
C ILE A 133 7.52 8.91 0.92
N VAL A 134 7.34 7.77 0.24
CA VAL A 134 6.46 6.70 0.71
C VAL A 134 7.28 5.49 1.14
N LEU A 135 7.08 5.07 2.40
CA LEU A 135 7.58 3.82 2.97
C LEU A 135 6.40 2.84 3.07
N ASP A 136 6.26 1.95 2.09
CA ASP A 136 5.12 1.04 1.98
C ASP A 136 5.39 -0.31 2.68
N ASP A 137 4.38 -0.84 3.36
CA ASP A 137 4.33 -2.11 4.11
C ASP A 137 5.45 -2.25 5.17
N VAL A 138 5.57 -1.27 6.07
CA VAL A 138 6.56 -1.28 7.17
C VAL A 138 6.11 -2.17 8.34
N TRP A 139 7.00 -3.05 8.81
CA TRP A 139 6.75 -3.96 9.94
C TRP A 139 7.65 -3.74 11.17
N ASN A 140 8.82 -3.11 10.96
CA ASN A 140 9.79 -2.87 12.01
C ASN A 140 9.34 -1.74 12.94
N ASP A 141 9.17 -2.03 14.22
CA ASP A 141 8.82 -1.09 15.29
C ASP A 141 9.99 -0.76 16.22
N ASN A 142 11.22 -1.10 15.83
CA ASN A 142 12.41 -0.66 16.53
C ASN A 142 12.64 0.84 16.31
N TYR A 143 12.62 1.60 17.41
CA TYR A 143 12.79 3.04 17.39
C TYR A 143 14.17 3.47 16.88
N ASN A 144 15.25 2.79 17.26
CA ASN A 144 16.61 3.16 16.85
C ASN A 144 16.80 2.94 15.35
N ASP A 145 16.30 1.82 14.81
CA ASP A 145 16.35 1.54 13.38
C ASP A 145 15.61 2.61 12.56
N TRP A 146 14.45 3.07 13.05
CA TRP A 146 13.72 4.18 12.45
C TRP A 146 14.49 5.49 12.58
N TYR A 147 15.03 5.78 13.76
CA TYR A 147 15.81 6.99 14.02
C TYR A 147 16.99 7.11 13.05
N ASP A 148 17.72 6.02 12.84
CA ASP A 148 18.86 5.96 11.92
C ASP A 148 18.45 6.17 10.46
N LEU A 149 17.33 5.57 10.03
CA LEU A 149 16.77 5.82 8.69
C LEU A 149 16.24 7.26 8.53
N ARG A 150 15.72 7.85 9.61
CA ARG A 150 15.10 9.18 9.60
C ARG A 150 16.12 10.32 9.52
N ASN A 151 17.33 10.12 10.04
CA ASN A 151 18.34 11.18 10.14
C ASN A 151 18.65 11.91 8.82
N PRO A 152 18.84 11.23 7.67
CA PRO A 152 19.02 11.90 6.38
C PRO A 152 17.84 12.81 5.99
N PHE A 153 16.60 12.41 6.30
CA PHE A 153 15.39 13.17 5.98
C PHE A 153 15.33 14.52 6.71
N ALA A 154 16.02 14.64 7.85
CA ALA A 154 16.04 15.86 8.64
C ALA A 154 16.76 17.03 7.93
N GLN A 155 17.40 16.84 6.78
CA GLN A 155 17.97 17.94 5.98
C GLN A 155 17.01 18.49 4.91
N GLY A 156 15.80 17.94 4.80
CA GLY A 156 14.74 18.45 3.94
C GLY A 156 14.33 19.90 4.26
N GLU A 157 13.66 20.53 3.29
CA GLU A 157 12.99 21.80 3.49
C GLU A 157 11.72 21.61 4.35
N ASN A 158 11.28 22.67 5.04
CA ASN A 158 10.02 22.64 5.77
C ASN A 158 8.84 22.25 4.86
N GLY A 159 7.90 21.51 5.41
CA GLY A 159 6.83 20.88 4.64
C GLY A 159 7.21 19.58 3.95
N SER A 160 8.38 18.99 4.25
CA SER A 160 8.71 17.65 3.75
C SER A 160 7.86 16.58 4.46
N MET A 161 7.40 15.59 3.69
CA MET A 161 6.41 14.62 4.13
C MET A 161 6.89 13.18 3.92
N ILE A 162 6.53 12.29 4.84
CA ILE A 162 6.65 10.84 4.70
C ILE A 162 5.29 10.20 4.90
N ILE A 163 4.85 9.36 3.97
CA ILE A 163 3.71 8.46 4.15
C ILE A 163 4.26 7.09 4.51
N VAL A 164 3.73 6.49 5.57
CA VAL A 164 4.04 5.12 5.97
C VAL A 164 2.79 4.28 5.81
N THR A 165 2.85 3.12 5.17
CA THR A 165 1.74 2.14 5.26
C THR A 165 2.17 0.98 6.14
N THR A 166 1.30 0.56 7.05
CA THR A 166 1.59 -0.55 7.97
C THR A 166 0.32 -1.26 8.43
N ARG A 167 0.48 -2.48 8.95
CA ARG A 167 -0.59 -3.22 9.65
C ARG A 167 -0.44 -3.14 11.16
N LYS A 168 0.72 -2.70 11.66
CA LYS A 168 1.06 -2.69 13.08
C LYS A 168 0.83 -1.31 13.67
N GLU A 169 -0.01 -1.24 14.69
CA GLU A 169 -0.25 0.00 15.43
C GLU A 169 1.02 0.50 16.11
N SER A 170 1.86 -0.41 16.63
CA SER A 170 3.16 -0.06 17.20
C SER A 170 4.06 0.69 16.21
N VAL A 171 4.12 0.26 14.94
CA VAL A 171 4.88 0.95 13.88
C VAL A 171 4.29 2.35 13.62
N ALA A 172 2.96 2.44 13.51
CA ALA A 172 2.29 3.71 13.25
C ALA A 172 2.55 4.74 14.35
N LEU A 173 2.42 4.34 15.62
CA LEU A 173 2.66 5.19 16.79
C LEU A 173 4.14 5.57 16.94
N MET A 174 5.05 4.67 16.59
CA MET A 174 6.50 4.91 16.66
C MET A 174 6.97 5.92 15.60
N MET A 175 6.45 5.82 14.36
CA MET A 175 6.99 6.60 13.23
C MET A 175 6.38 7.98 13.07
N GLY A 176 5.12 8.20 13.48
CA GLY A 176 4.40 9.41 13.11
C GLY A 176 3.21 9.76 13.99
N SER A 177 2.48 10.78 13.55
CA SER A 177 1.30 11.29 14.24
C SER A 177 0.20 11.57 13.23
N GLY A 178 -1.05 11.70 13.68
CA GLY A 178 -2.18 11.86 12.75
C GLY A 178 -2.41 10.60 11.92
N LEU A 179 -2.52 9.45 12.59
CA LEU A 179 -2.86 8.17 11.98
C LEU A 179 -4.11 8.27 11.08
N ILE A 180 -4.07 7.56 9.95
CA ILE A 180 -5.22 7.38 9.06
C ILE A 180 -5.58 5.90 9.05
N ASN A 181 -6.74 5.58 9.59
CA ASN A 181 -7.24 4.20 9.65
C ASN A 181 -8.08 3.89 8.40
N VAL A 182 -7.64 2.90 7.63
CA VAL A 182 -8.32 2.42 6.44
C VAL A 182 -9.18 1.21 6.84
N GLY A 183 -10.49 1.45 6.96
CA GLY A 183 -11.50 0.42 7.19
C GLY A 183 -11.88 -0.34 5.92
N THR A 184 -12.69 -1.39 6.04
CA THR A 184 -13.28 -2.11 4.91
C THR A 184 -14.23 -1.22 4.12
N LEU A 185 -14.48 -1.58 2.85
CA LEU A 185 -15.48 -0.91 2.03
C LEU A 185 -16.89 -1.24 2.52
N SER A 186 -17.82 -0.30 2.34
CA SER A 186 -19.24 -0.60 2.55
C SER A 186 -19.75 -1.61 1.51
N THR A 187 -20.84 -2.29 1.82
CA THR A 187 -21.52 -3.20 0.88
C THR A 187 -21.91 -2.48 -0.41
N GLU A 188 -22.35 -1.23 -0.32
CA GLU A 188 -22.74 -0.38 -1.44
C GLU A 188 -21.58 -0.13 -2.42
N VAL A 189 -20.36 -0.01 -1.91
CA VAL A 189 -19.14 0.20 -2.71
C VAL A 189 -18.52 -1.12 -3.17
N SER A 190 -18.73 -2.20 -2.41
CA SER A 190 -18.15 -3.51 -2.67
C SER A 190 -18.65 -4.14 -3.97
N TRP A 191 -19.97 -4.02 -4.24
CA TRP A 191 -20.55 -4.57 -5.47
C TRP A 191 -20.02 -3.88 -6.74
N PRO A 192 -20.01 -2.53 -6.87
CA PRO A 192 -19.40 -1.85 -8.01
C PRO A 192 -17.96 -2.28 -8.29
N LEU A 193 -17.14 -2.43 -7.24
CA LEU A 193 -15.77 -2.91 -7.38
C LEU A 193 -15.71 -4.34 -7.92
N PHE A 194 -16.46 -5.26 -7.32
CA PHE A 194 -16.53 -6.65 -7.77
C PHE A 194 -17.03 -6.73 -9.22
N LYS A 195 -18.13 -6.04 -9.53
CA LYS A 195 -18.77 -6.00 -10.85
C LYS A 195 -17.77 -5.57 -11.93
N ARG A 196 -17.02 -4.49 -11.68
CA ARG A 196 -16.00 -3.99 -12.60
C ARG A 196 -14.98 -5.06 -12.97
N HIS A 197 -14.49 -5.82 -12.00
CA HIS A 197 -13.48 -6.86 -12.26
C HIS A 197 -14.04 -8.16 -12.82
N ALA A 198 -15.26 -8.56 -12.45
CA ALA A 198 -15.84 -9.83 -12.89
C ALA A 198 -16.44 -9.74 -14.31
N PHE A 199 -17.00 -8.59 -14.66
CA PHE A 199 -17.70 -8.40 -15.93
C PHE A 199 -16.94 -7.54 -16.92
N GLU A 200 -16.09 -6.61 -16.45
CA GLU A 200 -15.31 -5.65 -17.24
C GLU A 200 -16.13 -4.96 -18.36
N ASN A 201 -16.16 -5.54 -19.55
CA ASN A 201 -16.85 -5.03 -20.74
C ASN A 201 -18.23 -5.67 -21.00
N ARG A 202 -18.62 -6.69 -20.21
CA ARG A 202 -19.93 -7.35 -20.32
C ARG A 202 -20.94 -6.61 -19.46
N ASP A 203 -22.14 -6.35 -19.98
CA ASP A 203 -23.20 -5.81 -19.14
C ASP A 203 -23.74 -6.96 -18.27
N PRO A 204 -23.68 -6.89 -16.92
CA PRO A 204 -24.24 -7.94 -16.07
C PRO A 204 -25.75 -8.11 -16.26
N LYS A 205 -26.44 -7.10 -16.82
CA LYS A 205 -27.85 -7.21 -17.20
C LYS A 205 -28.10 -8.26 -18.30
N GLU A 206 -27.08 -8.64 -19.06
CA GLU A 206 -27.15 -9.76 -20.00
C GLU A 206 -27.28 -11.10 -19.28
N ASN A 207 -26.88 -11.19 -18.00
CA ASN A 207 -26.98 -12.40 -17.18
C ASN A 207 -27.43 -12.06 -15.74
N PRO A 208 -28.72 -11.75 -15.52
CA PRO A 208 -29.24 -11.31 -14.23
C PRO A 208 -28.97 -12.29 -13.07
N GLU A 209 -28.91 -13.58 -13.38
CA GLU A 209 -28.62 -14.62 -12.39
C GLU A 209 -27.16 -14.59 -11.90
N LEU A 210 -26.20 -14.35 -12.79
CA LEU A 210 -24.79 -14.17 -12.43
C LEU A 210 -24.59 -12.88 -11.63
N GLU A 211 -25.33 -11.83 -11.97
CA GLU A 211 -25.32 -10.58 -11.19
C GLU A 211 -25.78 -10.83 -9.75
N GLU A 212 -26.87 -11.58 -9.55
CA GLU A 212 -27.39 -11.87 -8.21
C GLU A 212 -26.43 -12.72 -7.38
N ILE A 213 -25.86 -13.79 -7.96
CA ILE A 213 -24.84 -14.61 -7.29
C ILE A 213 -23.59 -13.76 -6.97
N GLY A 214 -23.17 -12.91 -7.90
CA GLY A 214 -22.04 -12.01 -7.71
C GLY A 214 -22.21 -11.06 -6.54
N LYS A 215 -23.40 -10.49 -6.36
CA LYS A 215 -23.72 -9.63 -5.20
C LYS A 215 -23.57 -10.40 -3.88
N GLN A 216 -24.07 -11.64 -3.83
CA GLN A 216 -23.95 -12.49 -2.64
C GLN A 216 -22.49 -12.85 -2.33
N ILE A 217 -21.68 -13.16 -3.35
CA ILE A 217 -20.24 -13.37 -3.18
C ILE A 217 -19.54 -12.10 -2.69
N ALA A 218 -19.87 -10.94 -3.24
CA ALA A 218 -19.30 -9.66 -2.83
C ALA A 218 -19.61 -9.34 -1.35
N ILE A 219 -20.82 -9.66 -0.88
CA ILE A 219 -21.20 -9.55 0.54
C ILE A 219 -20.32 -10.47 1.40
N LYS A 220 -20.09 -11.72 0.98
CA LYS A 220 -19.21 -12.66 1.70
C LYS A 220 -17.74 -12.21 1.78
N CYS A 221 -17.29 -11.34 0.86
CA CYS A 221 -15.96 -10.72 0.94
C CYS A 221 -15.80 -9.67 2.05
N LYS A 222 -16.88 -9.32 2.78
CA LYS A 222 -16.88 -8.40 3.93
C LYS A 222 -16.19 -7.05 3.64
N GLY A 223 -16.33 -6.56 2.41
CA GLY A 223 -15.79 -5.27 1.99
C GLY A 223 -14.26 -5.20 1.85
N LEU A 224 -13.54 -6.33 1.83
CA LEU A 224 -12.10 -6.33 1.58
C LEU A 224 -11.79 -6.21 0.08
N PRO A 225 -11.14 -5.11 -0.39
CA PRO A 225 -10.84 -4.93 -1.81
C PRO A 225 -10.06 -6.08 -2.42
N LEU A 226 -9.05 -6.60 -1.73
CA LEU A 226 -8.26 -7.72 -2.24
C LEU A 226 -9.12 -8.97 -2.49
N ALA A 227 -10.02 -9.31 -1.55
CA ALA A 227 -10.92 -10.45 -1.69
C ALA A 227 -11.89 -10.27 -2.87
N LEU A 228 -12.49 -9.08 -2.97
CA LEU A 228 -13.38 -8.72 -4.06
C LEU A 228 -12.69 -8.86 -5.43
N LYS A 229 -11.49 -8.29 -5.58
CA LYS A 229 -10.73 -8.35 -6.84
C LYS A 229 -10.29 -9.77 -7.19
N THR A 230 -9.81 -10.54 -6.22
CA THR A 230 -9.36 -11.92 -6.44
C THR A 230 -10.50 -12.81 -6.94
N LEU A 231 -11.65 -12.80 -6.24
CA LEU A 231 -12.78 -13.63 -6.63
C LEU A 231 -13.46 -13.14 -7.91
N ALA A 232 -13.58 -11.83 -8.09
CA ALA A 232 -14.07 -11.27 -9.35
C ALA A 232 -13.17 -11.69 -10.53
N GLY A 233 -11.86 -11.63 -10.36
CA GLY A 233 -10.89 -12.07 -11.37
C GLY A 233 -10.96 -13.58 -11.66
N LEU A 234 -11.14 -14.41 -10.63
CA LEU A 234 -11.36 -15.86 -10.77
C LEU A 234 -12.62 -16.15 -11.60
N LEU A 235 -13.72 -15.48 -11.26
CA LEU A 235 -15.04 -15.69 -11.86
C LEU A 235 -15.19 -15.03 -13.23
N ARG A 236 -14.32 -14.08 -13.57
CA ARG A 236 -14.33 -13.38 -14.86
C ARG A 236 -14.28 -14.34 -16.05
N SER A 237 -13.53 -15.43 -15.96
CA SER A 237 -13.42 -16.41 -17.06
C SER A 237 -14.58 -17.43 -17.08
N LYS A 238 -15.52 -17.36 -16.15
CA LYS A 238 -16.60 -18.34 -15.95
C LYS A 238 -17.92 -17.81 -16.49
N SER A 239 -18.48 -18.48 -17.49
CA SER A 239 -19.78 -18.16 -18.08
C SER A 239 -20.92 -18.97 -17.49
N GLU A 240 -20.63 -20.11 -16.85
CA GLU A 240 -21.66 -20.99 -16.32
C GLU A 240 -22.09 -20.57 -14.91
N VAL A 241 -23.40 -20.46 -14.71
CA VAL A 241 -24.03 -20.12 -13.41
C VAL A 241 -23.59 -21.07 -12.30
N GLU A 242 -23.44 -22.35 -12.60
CA GLU A 242 -23.10 -23.35 -11.58
C GLU A 242 -21.67 -23.19 -11.05
N GLU A 243 -20.74 -22.69 -11.86
CA GLU A 243 -19.37 -22.39 -11.40
C GLU A 243 -19.36 -21.28 -10.36
N TRP A 244 -20.19 -20.25 -10.54
CA TRP A 244 -20.37 -19.16 -9.58
C TRP A 244 -21.07 -19.65 -8.30
N ARG A 245 -22.09 -20.51 -8.43
CA ARG A 245 -22.76 -21.13 -7.26
C ARG A 245 -21.82 -22.02 -6.47
N ARG A 246 -20.91 -22.74 -7.12
CA ARG A 246 -19.90 -23.57 -6.44
C ARG A 246 -19.01 -22.73 -5.55
N VAL A 247 -18.56 -21.57 -6.03
CA VAL A 247 -17.81 -20.61 -5.21
C VAL A 247 -18.68 -20.09 -4.07
N LEU A 248 -19.91 -19.64 -4.33
CA LEU A 248 -20.81 -19.11 -3.30
C LEU A 248 -21.11 -20.10 -2.17
N ARG A 249 -21.27 -21.39 -2.49
CA ARG A 249 -21.63 -22.47 -1.57
C ARG A 249 -20.45 -23.20 -0.95
N SER A 250 -19.22 -22.82 -1.27
CA SER A 250 -18.03 -23.49 -0.76
C SER A 250 -17.96 -23.46 0.78
N GLU A 251 -17.62 -24.60 1.39
CA GLU A 251 -17.44 -24.73 2.83
C GLU A 251 -16.26 -23.89 3.35
N ILE A 252 -15.34 -23.50 2.46
CA ILE A 252 -14.20 -22.64 2.80
C ILE A 252 -14.66 -21.34 3.46
N TRP A 253 -15.84 -20.79 3.08
CA TRP A 253 -16.39 -19.59 3.70
C TRP A 253 -16.61 -19.67 5.21
N GLU A 254 -16.78 -20.89 5.75
CA GLU A 254 -17.03 -21.13 7.17
C GLU A 254 -15.73 -21.34 7.97
N LEU A 255 -14.57 -21.35 7.30
CA LEU A 255 -13.29 -21.46 7.99
C LEU A 255 -13.01 -20.20 8.83
N PRO A 256 -12.38 -20.35 10.01
CA PRO A 256 -11.99 -19.22 10.84
C PRO A 256 -10.93 -18.36 10.13
N ASP A 257 -10.98 -17.05 10.38
CA ASP A 257 -10.02 -16.06 9.88
C ASP A 257 -8.64 -16.21 10.53
N ASN A 258 -7.91 -17.27 10.16
CA ASN A 258 -6.59 -17.61 10.69
C ASN A 258 -5.47 -17.05 9.81
N SER A 259 -5.39 -15.71 9.70
CA SER A 259 -4.39 -14.91 8.94
C SER A 259 -4.57 -14.81 7.42
N ILE A 260 -5.27 -15.76 6.79
CA ILE A 260 -5.71 -15.67 5.39
C ILE A 260 -7.23 -15.65 5.39
N LEU A 261 -7.81 -14.62 4.76
CA LEU A 261 -9.26 -14.54 4.61
C LEU A 261 -9.75 -15.73 3.77
N PRO A 262 -10.81 -16.47 4.17
CA PRO A 262 -11.38 -17.58 3.42
C PRO A 262 -11.58 -17.32 1.93
N ALA A 263 -11.99 -16.09 1.58
CA ALA A 263 -12.19 -15.68 0.19
C ALA A 263 -10.93 -15.83 -0.69
N LEU A 264 -9.74 -15.77 -0.09
CA LEU A 264 -8.45 -15.89 -0.78
C LEU A 264 -7.95 -17.34 -0.89
N MET A 265 -8.71 -18.31 -0.35
CA MET A 265 -8.42 -19.75 -0.43
C MET A 265 -9.30 -20.49 -1.44
N LEU A 266 -10.26 -19.79 -2.05
CA LEU A 266 -11.24 -20.31 -3.02
C LEU A 266 -10.71 -20.42 -4.45
#